data_AF-A0A9D5EC28-F1
#
_entry.id   AF-A0A9D5EC28-F1
#
_cell.length_a   1.000
_cell.length_b   1.000
_cell.length_c   1.000
_cell.angle_alpha   90.00
_cell.angle_beta   90.00
_cell.angle_gamma   90.00
#
_symmetry.space_group_name_H-M   'P 1'
#
loop_
_entity.id
_entity.type
_entity.pdbx_description
1 polymer ?
#
loop_
_entity_poly.entity_id
_entity_poly.type
_entity_poly.pdbx_seq_one_letter_code
_entity_poly.pdbx_strand_id
1 'polypeptide(L)' 'MRTIVDLPEEQIEALAELCARERISRAEAIRRAVDAMLEERAAKRAARKAALERTFGTWAKYGIDTDTYLAEIRSEWDR' A
#
# COMPACT_ATOMS: atom_id res chain seq x y z
N MET A 1 -23.04 -1.79 10.94
CA MET A 1 -23.39 -2.61 9.75
C MET A 1 -22.92 -4.04 9.99
N ARG A 2 -23.62 -5.06 9.47
CA ARG A 2 -23.20 -6.47 9.56
C ARG A 2 -22.66 -6.91 8.20
N THR A 3 -21.55 -7.63 8.20
CA THR A 3 -20.90 -8.18 7.01
C THR A 3 -20.60 -9.66 7.26
N ILE A 4 -20.78 -10.49 6.24
CA ILE A 4 -20.42 -11.92 6.26
C ILE A 4 -19.11 -12.05 5.47
N VAL A 5 -18.14 -12.75 6.04
CA VAL A 5 -16.83 -12.99 5.44
C VAL A 5 -16.45 -14.44 5.63
N ASP A 6 -15.80 -15.02 4.63
CA ASP A 6 -15.24 -16.36 4.72
C ASP A 6 -13.78 -16.26 5.16
N LEU A 7 -13.40 -17.09 6.12
CA LEU A 7 -12.04 -17.20 6.63
C LEU A 7 -11.61 -18.66 6.58
N PRO A 8 -10.35 -18.96 6.25
CA PRO A 8 -9.78 -20.30 6.43
C PRO A 8 -9.91 -20.76 7.88
N GLU A 9 -10.07 -22.07 8.09
CA GLU A 9 -10.25 -22.65 9.42
C GLU A 9 -9.08 -22.30 10.35
N GLU A 10 -7.86 -22.30 9.82
CA GLU A 10 -6.65 -21.96 10.58
C GLU A 10 -6.68 -20.53 11.11
N GLN A 11 -7.32 -19.61 10.38
CA GLN A 11 -7.49 -18.22 10.83
C GLN A 11 -8.59 -18.10 11.89
N ILE A 12 -9.62 -18.94 11.82
CA ILE A 12 -10.69 -18.98 12.82
C ILE A 12 -10.14 -19.47 14.16
N GLU A 13 -9.33 -20.53 14.14
CA GLU A 13 -8.66 -21.07 15.33
C GLU A 13 -7.71 -20.03 15.96
N ALA A 14 -6.82 -19.45 15.17
CA ALA A 14 -5.90 -18.42 15.64
C ALA A 14 -6.62 -17.19 16.22
N LEU A 15 -7.74 -16.79 15.61
CA LEU A 15 -8.57 -15.69 16.11
C LEU A 15 -9.23 -16.05 17.45
N ALA A 16 -9.69 -17.28 17.62
CA ALA A 16 -10.28 -17.75 18.88
C ALA A 16 -9.26 -17.71 20.02
N GLU A 17 -8.03 -18.17 19.78
CA GLU A 17 -6.94 -18.09 20.75
C GLU A 17 -6.61 -16.65 21.12
N LEU A 18 -6.52 -15.75 20.12
CA LEU A 18 -6.28 -14.33 20.34
C LEU A 18 -7.36 -13.71 21.23
N CYS A 19 -8.64 -13.96 20.92
CA CYS A 19 -9.77 -13.44 21.68
C CYS A 19 -9.76 -13.96 23.12
N ALA A 20 -9.42 -15.23 23.34
CA ALA A 20 -9.32 -15.82 24.67
C ALA A 20 -8.17 -15.19 25.49
N ARG A 21 -7.01 -15.02 24.85
CA ARG A 21 -5.82 -14.42 25.47
C ARG A 21 -6.04 -12.96 25.85
N GLU A 22 -6.65 -12.17 24.95
CA GLU A 22 -6.87 -10.74 25.17
C GLU A 22 -8.20 -10.41 25.87
N ARG A 23 -9.04 -11.42 26.13
CA ARG A 23 -10.38 -11.26 26.71
C ARG A 23 -11.26 -10.26 25.96
N ILE A 24 -11.22 -10.32 24.63
CA ILE A 24 -12.03 -9.47 23.75
C ILE A 24 -13.00 -10.29 22.90
N SER A 25 -14.07 -9.64 22.44
CA SER A 25 -14.99 -10.27 21.49
C SER A 25 -14.34 -10.46 20.11
N ARG A 26 -14.78 -11.48 19.36
CA ARG A 26 -14.36 -11.68 17.97
C ARG A 26 -14.58 -10.45 17.09
N ALA A 27 -15.72 -9.77 17.27
CA ALA A 27 -16.03 -8.56 16.51
C ALA A 27 -15.05 -7.41 16.81
N GLU A 28 -14.57 -7.32 18.05
CA GLU A 28 -13.57 -6.32 18.44
C GLU A 28 -12.22 -6.63 17.84
N ALA A 29 -11.77 -7.90 17.88
CA ALA A 29 -10.54 -8.32 17.24
C ALA A 29 -10.53 -8.00 15.73
N ILE A 30 -11.66 -8.28 15.04
CA ILE A 30 -11.80 -7.96 13.61
C ILE A 30 -11.78 -6.45 13.36
N ARG A 31 -12.46 -5.63 14.19
CA ARG A 31 -12.39 -4.16 14.05
C ARG A 31 -10.96 -3.66 14.15
N ARG A 32 -10.22 -4.07 15.19
CA ARG A 32 -8.82 -3.70 15.38
C ARG A 32 -7.94 -4.11 14.20
N ALA A 33 -8.14 -5.31 13.67
CA ALA A 33 -7.40 -5.78 12.50
C ALA A 33 -7.68 -4.93 11.25
N VAL A 34 -8.94 -4.55 11.02
CA VAL A 34 -9.32 -3.68 9.91
C VAL A 34 -8.74 -2.27 10.09
N ASP A 35 -8.85 -1.70 11.29
CA ASP A 35 -8.32 -0.37 11.59
C ASP A 35 -6.80 -0.33 11.36
N ALA A 36 -6.07 -1.31 11.91
CA ALA A 36 -4.62 -1.42 11.72
C ALA A 36 -4.22 -1.55 10.24
N MET A 37 -4.94 -2.37 9.46
CA MET A 37 -4.70 -2.50 8.03
C MET A 37 -4.94 -1.17 7.28
N LEU A 38 -5.99 -0.43 7.64
CA LEU A 38 -6.32 0.84 7.00
C LEU A 38 -5.31 1.93 7.33
N GLU A 39 -4.85 2.00 8.58
CA GLU A 39 -3.79 2.91 9.02
C GLU A 39 -2.48 2.64 8.30
N GLU A 40 -2.05 1.38 8.23
CA GLU A 40 -0.83 0.98 7.52
C GLU A 40 -0.90 1.40 6.04
N ARG A 41 -2.04 1.15 5.38
CA ARG A 41 -2.25 1.55 3.99
C ARG A 41 -2.29 3.06 3.83
N ALA A 42 -2.90 3.79 4.76
CA ALA A 42 -2.93 5.25 4.73
C ALA A 42 -1.51 5.84 4.85
N ALA A 43 -0.70 5.34 5.78
CA ALA A 43 0.69 5.75 5.95
C ALA A 43 1.52 5.50 4.67
N LYS A 44 1.39 4.31 4.06
CA LYS A 44 2.04 3.97 2.79
C LYS A 44 1.61 4.91 1.65
N ARG A 45 0.31 5.21 1.53
CA ARG A 45 -0.21 6.16 0.53
C ARG A 45 0.33 7.57 0.76
N ALA A 46 0.36 8.04 2.00
CA ALA A 46 0.88 9.36 2.34
C ALA A 46 2.38 9.47 2.01
N ALA A 47 3.17 8.45 2.35
CA ALA A 47 4.59 8.39 2.01
C ALA A 47 4.82 8.40 0.49
N ARG A 48 4.04 7.62 -0.27
CA ARG A 48 4.10 7.63 -1.73
C ARG A 48 3.72 8.98 -2.31
N LYS A 49 2.68 9.62 -1.78
CA LYS A 49 2.25 10.96 -2.21
C LYS A 49 3.34 12.00 -1.95
N ALA A 50 3.93 12.02 -0.76
CA ALA A 50 5.01 12.93 -0.43
C ALA A 50 6.26 12.70 -1.31
N ALA A 51 6.58 11.44 -1.62
CA ALA A 51 7.67 11.12 -2.54
C ALA A 51 7.37 11.61 -3.96
N LEU A 52 6.14 11.43 -4.44
CA LEU A 52 5.70 11.95 -5.74
C LEU A 52 5.80 13.47 -5.77
N GLU A 53 5.23 14.18 -4.80
CA GLU A 53 5.27 15.65 -4.74
C GLU A 53 6.71 16.20 -4.69
N ARG A 54 7.63 15.52 -3.99
CA ARG A 54 9.04 15.92 -3.93
C ARG A 54 9.80 15.69 -5.24
N THR A 55 9.47 14.61 -5.96
CA THR A 55 10.24 14.19 -7.14
C THR A 55 9.63 14.63 -8.46
N PHE A 56 8.33 14.87 -8.49
CA PHE A 56 7.61 15.33 -9.66
C PHE A 56 8.22 16.65 -10.18
N GLY A 57 8.56 16.68 -11.46
CA GLY A 57 9.17 17.86 -12.09
C GLY A 57 10.64 18.11 -11.72
N THR A 58 11.33 17.22 -10.99
CA THR A 58 12.76 17.43 -10.62
C THR A 58 13.67 17.57 -11.84
N TRP A 59 13.29 16.98 -12.98
CA TRP A 59 14.04 17.07 -14.24
C TRP A 59 13.73 18.33 -15.06
N ALA A 60 12.65 19.06 -14.75
CA ALA A 60 12.25 20.26 -15.49
C ALA A 60 13.33 21.35 -15.48
N LYS A 61 14.11 21.45 -14.40
CA LYS A 61 15.19 22.44 -14.26
C LYS A 61 16.35 22.26 -15.25
N TYR A 62 16.49 21.08 -15.86
CA TYR A 62 17.56 20.82 -16.83
C TYR A 62 17.18 21.23 -18.26
N GLY A 63 15.93 21.60 -18.52
CA GLY A 63 15.48 22.05 -19.83
C GLY A 63 15.67 21.02 -20.95
N ILE A 64 15.78 19.73 -20.60
CA ILE A 64 15.99 18.65 -21.55
C ILE A 64 14.67 18.34 -22.25
N ASP A 65 14.67 18.41 -23.58
CA ASP A 65 13.59 17.82 -24.36
C ASP A 65 13.65 16.30 -24.22
N THR A 66 12.66 15.76 -23.51
CA THR A 66 12.67 14.35 -23.11
C THR A 66 12.51 13.44 -24.32
N ASP A 67 11.77 13.87 -25.34
CA ASP A 67 11.52 13.05 -26.52
C ASP A 67 12.79 12.91 -27.37
N THR A 68 13.50 14.03 -27.60
CA THR A 68 14.79 14.03 -28.30
C THR A 68 15.85 13.22 -27.53
N TYR A 69 15.96 13.44 -26.21
CA TYR A 69 16.94 12.73 -25.37
C TYR A 69 16.69 11.22 -25.32
N LEU A 70 15.43 10.78 -25.20
CA LEU A 70 15.09 9.36 -25.21
C LEU A 70 15.28 8.71 -26.59
N ALA A 71 15.05 9.45 -27.68
CA ALA A 71 15.30 8.97 -29.04
C ALA A 71 16.80 8.74 -29.29
N GLU A 72 17.67 9.65 -28.83
CA GLU A 72 19.13 9.47 -28.91
C GLU A 72 19.60 8.23 -28.14
N ILE A 73 19.13 8.04 -26.90
CA ILE A 73 19.47 6.85 -26.10
C ILE A 73 18.99 5.57 -26.78
N ARG A 74 17.77 5.56 -27.31
CA ARG A 74 17.18 4.36 -27.92
C ARG A 74 17.75 4.02 -29.30
N SER A 75 18.46 4.94 -29.94
CA SER A 75 19.09 4.71 -31.25
C SER A 75 20.07 3.54 -31.27
N GLU A 76 20.60 3.12 -30.11
CA GLU A 76 21.47 1.95 -29.99
C GLU A 76 20.72 0.61 -30.17
N TRP A 77 19.38 0.59 -30.10
CA TRP A 77 18.54 -0.62 -30.19
C TRP A 77 18.02 -0.86 -31.62
N ASP A 78 18.06 0.16 -32.49
CA ASP A 78 17.62 0.09 -33.88
C ASP A 78 18.75 -0.37 -34.85
N ARG A 79 19.78 -1.03 -34.32
CA ARG A 79 20.97 -1.47 -35.06
C ARG A 79 21.06 -2.97 -35.25
#